data_AF-A0A8J3FZU7-F1
#
_entry.id   AF-A0A8J3FZU7-F1
#
_cell.length_a   1.000
_cell.length_b   1.000
_cell.length_c   1.000
_cell.angle_alpha   90.00
_cell.angle_beta   90.00
_cell.angle_gamma   90.00
#
_symmetry.space_group_name_H-M   'P 1'
#
loop_
_entity.id
_entity.type
_entity.pdbx_description
1 polymer ?
#
loop_
_entity_poly.entity_id
_entity_poly.type
_entity_poly.pdbx_seq_one_letter_code
_entity_poly.pdbx_strand_id
1 'polypeptide(L)'
;MYPITRSYVELAIKSSIGDLYQHDHHLMAVNSSERSLTHQLAIHLAKYFPNHHVDCEYNRNGCDPKMLRLPVCSNVSSDALDAKTVFPDIVVHDRGNNDNNLLVIEVKKASSSESPEHDKDKLRAFKNELSYQFAFHITLDLQKQKYEEIN
;
A
#
# COMPACT_ATOMS: atom_id res chain seq x y z
N MET A 1 3.03 -12.90 22.40
CA MET A 1 3.45 -11.77 21.53
C MET A 1 2.48 -10.63 21.80
N TYR A 2 2.97 -9.41 22.02
CA TYR A 2 2.08 -8.25 22.23
C TYR A 2 1.37 -7.89 20.92
N PRO A 3 0.13 -7.39 20.96
CA PRO A 3 -0.57 -6.96 19.76
C PRO A 3 0.19 -5.81 19.08
N ILE A 4 0.29 -5.86 17.75
CA ILE A 4 0.88 -4.77 16.96
C ILE A 4 -0.01 -3.54 17.10
N THR A 5 0.56 -2.42 17.56
CA THR A 5 -0.18 -1.19 17.79
C THR A 5 -0.16 -0.28 16.57
N ARG A 6 -1.14 0.63 16.47
CA ARG A 6 -1.16 1.66 15.41
C ARG A 6 0.13 2.47 15.39
N SER A 7 0.64 2.87 16.56
CA SER A 7 1.88 3.66 16.67
C SER A 7 3.10 2.90 16.16
N TYR A 8 3.15 1.58 16.37
CA TYR A 8 4.22 0.75 15.80
C TYR A 8 4.16 0.72 14.28
N VAL A 9 2.96 0.52 13.71
CA VAL A 9 2.75 0.51 12.26
C VAL A 9 3.12 1.87 11.64
N GLU A 10 2.71 2.97 12.25
CA GLU A 10 3.07 4.31 11.80
C GLU A 10 4.58 4.56 11.84
N LEU A 11 5.26 4.09 12.88
CA LEU A 11 6.71 4.17 12.98
C LEU A 11 7.38 3.37 11.87
N ALA A 12 6.96 2.12 11.67
CA ALA A 12 7.48 1.24 10.61
C ALA A 12 7.32 1.87 9.23
N ILE A 13 6.14 2.44 8.92
CA ILE A 13 5.88 3.15 7.66
C ILE A 13 6.82 4.34 7.51
N LYS A 14 6.89 5.22 8.51
CA LYS A 14 7.73 6.43 8.45
C LYS A 14 9.20 6.09 8.27
N SER A 15 9.71 5.11 9.00
CA SER A 15 11.10 4.67 8.87
C SER A 15 11.36 4.01 7.51
N SER A 16 10.43 3.20 7.00
CA SER A 16 10.58 2.57 5.67
C SER A 16 10.58 3.59 4.53
N ILE A 17 9.78 4.66 4.64
CA ILE A 17 9.82 5.79 3.70
C ILE A 17 11.16 6.53 3.81
N GLY A 18 11.67 6.75 5.03
CA GLY A 18 12.98 7.35 5.25
C GLY A 18 14.11 6.54 4.59
N ASP A 19 14.10 5.22 4.80
CA ASP A 19 15.05 4.28 4.18
C ASP A 19 14.95 4.32 2.65
N LEU A 20 13.73 4.38 2.09
CA LEU A 20 13.51 4.48 0.66
C LEU A 20 14.15 5.76 0.09
N TYR A 21 13.95 6.90 0.75
CA TYR A 21 14.56 8.16 0.31
C TYR A 21 16.08 8.19 0.47
N GLN A 22 16.61 7.55 1.51
CA GLN A 22 18.04 7.55 1.80
C GLN A 22 18.81 6.57 0.91
N HIS A 23 18.31 5.35 0.76
CA HIS A 23 19.04 4.26 0.11
C HIS A 23 18.64 4.04 -1.34
N ASP A 24 17.43 4.45 -1.75
CA ASP A 24 16.90 4.26 -3.11
C ASP A 24 16.70 5.59 -3.86
N HIS A 25 17.48 6.62 -3.50
CA HIS A 25 17.38 7.97 -4.08
C HIS A 25 17.44 7.97 -5.63
N HIS A 26 18.17 7.03 -6.24
CA HIS A 26 18.24 6.92 -7.70
C HIS A 26 16.87 6.68 -8.33
N LEU A 27 16.01 5.87 -7.71
CA LEU A 27 14.65 5.62 -8.22
C LEU A 27 13.81 6.90 -8.23
N MET A 28 14.02 7.77 -7.25
CA MET A 28 13.39 9.09 -7.19
C MET A 28 13.93 10.00 -8.28
N ALA A 29 15.26 10.03 -8.45
CA ALA A 29 15.96 10.89 -9.39
C ALA A 29 15.55 10.64 -10.85
N VAL A 30 15.30 9.38 -11.21
CA VAL A 30 14.86 9.00 -12.56
C VAL A 30 13.34 9.00 -12.74
N ASN A 31 12.57 9.48 -11.75
CA ASN A 31 11.11 9.43 -11.74
C ASN A 31 10.58 8.02 -12.08
N SER A 32 11.09 7.01 -11.38
CA SER A 32 10.74 5.61 -11.63
C SER A 32 9.23 5.34 -11.50
N SER A 33 8.80 4.19 -11.99
CA SER A 33 7.41 3.77 -11.92
C SER A 33 6.95 3.60 -10.47
N GLU A 34 5.65 3.79 -10.20
CA GLU A 34 5.08 3.56 -8.86
C GLU A 34 5.37 2.13 -8.40
N ARG A 35 5.25 1.14 -9.29
CA ARG A 35 5.59 -0.27 -9.01
C ARG A 35 7.01 -0.44 -8.47
N SER A 36 7.99 0.27 -9.04
CA SER A 36 9.38 0.20 -8.58
C SER A 36 9.55 0.79 -7.18
N LEU A 37 8.88 1.91 -6.90
CA LEU A 37 8.92 2.56 -5.59
C LEU A 37 8.20 1.72 -4.53
N THR A 38 7.02 1.21 -4.86
CA THR A 38 6.21 0.31 -4.04
C THR A 38 6.99 -0.94 -3.66
N HIS A 39 7.69 -1.55 -4.62
CA HIS A 39 8.53 -2.72 -4.36
C HIS A 39 9.64 -2.44 -3.34
N GLN A 40 10.42 -1.38 -3.52
CA GLN A 40 11.48 -1.04 -2.56
C GLN A 40 10.91 -0.66 -1.19
N LEU A 41 9.77 0.05 -1.15
CA LEU A 41 9.09 0.36 0.11
C LEU A 41 8.66 -0.92 0.84
N ALA A 42 8.16 -1.92 0.13
CA ALA A 42 7.79 -3.22 0.70
C ALA A 42 9.01 -3.96 1.28
N ILE A 43 10.17 -3.89 0.63
CA ILE A 43 11.43 -4.46 1.15
C ILE A 43 11.80 -3.83 2.50
N HIS A 44 11.73 -2.49 2.61
CA HIS A 44 12.04 -1.81 3.86
C HIS A 44 11.01 -2.13 4.95
N LEU A 45 9.72 -2.18 4.60
CA LEU A 45 8.64 -2.55 5.53
C LEU A 45 8.82 -3.96 6.10
N ALA A 46 9.27 -4.94 5.30
CA ALA A 46 9.45 -6.32 5.72
C ALA A 46 10.36 -6.46 6.95
N LYS A 47 11.34 -5.57 7.12
CA LYS A 47 12.25 -5.54 8.29
C LYS A 47 11.50 -5.35 9.62
N TYR A 48 10.35 -4.67 9.58
CA TYR A 48 9.53 -4.36 10.76
C TYR A 48 8.48 -5.44 11.07
N PHE A 49 8.23 -6.36 10.14
CA PHE A 49 7.21 -7.39 10.30
C PHE A 49 7.78 -8.79 10.07
N PRO A 50 8.80 -9.23 10.84
CA PRO A 50 9.50 -10.50 10.59
C PRO A 50 8.62 -11.75 10.73
N ASN A 51 7.47 -11.61 11.37
CA ASN A 51 6.49 -12.69 11.57
C ASN A 51 5.28 -12.60 10.63
N HIS A 52 5.31 -11.70 9.64
CA HIS A 52 4.29 -11.59 8.61
C HIS A 52 4.97 -11.59 7.24
N HIS A 53 4.18 -11.85 6.20
CA HIS A 53 4.60 -11.63 4.82
C HIS A 53 4.30 -10.19 4.43
N VAL A 54 5.21 -9.57 3.68
CA VAL A 54 4.98 -8.27 3.04
C VAL A 54 5.01 -8.48 1.54
N ASP A 55 3.85 -8.37 0.91
CA ASP A 55 3.66 -8.70 -0.50
C ASP A 55 3.11 -7.52 -1.28
N CYS A 56 3.63 -7.30 -2.49
CA CYS A 56 3.04 -6.37 -3.44
C CYS A 56 1.96 -7.07 -4.29
N GLU A 57 0.87 -6.37 -4.57
CA GLU A 57 -0.19 -6.83 -5.48
C GLU A 57 -0.79 -8.20 -5.12
N TYR A 58 -0.73 -8.60 -3.84
CA TYR A 58 -1.22 -9.90 -3.41
C TYR A 58 -2.74 -9.98 -3.55
N ASN A 59 -3.19 -10.72 -4.55
CA ASN A 59 -4.58 -10.76 -4.98
C ASN A 59 -5.32 -12.01 -4.49
N ARG A 60 -4.92 -12.61 -3.38
CA ARG A 60 -5.61 -13.79 -2.80
C ARG A 60 -6.22 -13.50 -1.44
N ASN A 61 -7.33 -14.17 -1.17
CA ASN A 61 -8.05 -14.21 0.09
C ASN A 61 -8.16 -15.70 0.49
N GLY A 62 -7.15 -16.21 1.20
CA GLY A 62 -6.90 -17.65 1.24
C GLY A 62 -6.56 -18.20 -0.14
N CYS A 63 -7.36 -19.14 -0.66
CA CYS A 63 -7.20 -19.72 -2.01
C CYS A 63 -7.97 -18.94 -3.09
N ASP A 64 -8.93 -18.11 -2.69
CA ASP A 64 -9.82 -17.42 -3.62
C ASP A 64 -9.22 -16.09 -4.11
N PRO A 65 -9.67 -15.56 -5.26
CA PRO A 65 -9.35 -14.20 -5.65
C PRO A 65 -9.78 -13.19 -4.57
N LYS A 66 -8.92 -12.22 -4.29
CA LYS A 66 -9.23 -11.10 -3.39
C LYS A 66 -10.20 -10.17 -4.10
N MET A 67 -11.42 -10.07 -3.59
CA MET A 67 -12.47 -9.22 -4.16
C MET A 67 -13.02 -8.24 -3.13
N LEU A 68 -13.38 -7.05 -3.58
CA LEU A 68 -14.07 -6.03 -2.77
C LEU A 68 -15.33 -5.55 -3.49
N ARG A 69 -16.37 -5.23 -2.73
CA ARG A 69 -17.58 -4.60 -3.25
C ARG A 69 -17.36 -3.09 -3.30
N LEU A 70 -17.13 -2.58 -4.51
CA LEU A 70 -16.81 -1.15 -4.71
C LEU A 70 -17.94 -0.44 -5.45
N PRO A 71 -18.13 0.88 -5.22
CA PRO A 71 -19.08 1.69 -5.97
C PRO A 71 -18.83 1.57 -7.48
N VAL A 72 -19.90 1.29 -8.23
CA VAL A 72 -19.82 1.17 -9.69
C VAL A 72 -19.56 2.54 -10.30
N CYS A 73 -18.43 2.69 -10.99
CA CYS A 73 -18.04 3.90 -11.73
C CYS A 73 -18.70 3.92 -13.12
N SER A 74 -20.03 3.92 -13.20
CA SER A 74 -20.74 4.17 -14.46
C SER A 74 -22.14 4.68 -14.18
N ASN A 75 -22.65 5.56 -15.04
CA ASN A 75 -23.90 6.33 -14.96
C ASN A 75 -25.20 5.47 -14.90
N VAL A 76 -25.26 4.47 -14.03
CA VAL A 76 -26.44 3.64 -13.77
C VAL A 76 -26.64 3.61 -12.26
N SER A 77 -27.83 4.04 -11.84
CA SER A 77 -28.39 4.14 -10.47
C SER A 77 -27.46 3.86 -9.28
N SER A 78 -27.37 4.85 -8.39
CA SER A 78 -26.51 5.03 -7.22
C SER A 78 -26.51 3.96 -6.10
N ASP A 79 -26.93 2.71 -6.34
CA ASP A 79 -27.01 1.66 -5.29
C ASP A 79 -26.42 0.30 -5.69
N ALA A 80 -25.83 0.16 -6.88
CA ALA A 80 -25.17 -1.10 -7.26
C ALA A 80 -23.69 -1.11 -6.81
N LEU A 81 -23.34 -2.02 -5.88
CA LEU A 81 -21.95 -2.40 -5.59
C LEU A 81 -21.62 -3.69 -6.35
N ASP A 82 -20.54 -3.68 -7.13
CA ASP A 82 -20.03 -4.88 -7.80
C ASP A 82 -18.77 -5.38 -7.10
N ALA A 83 -18.70 -6.71 -6.89
CA ALA A 83 -17.50 -7.36 -6.40
C ALA A 83 -16.46 -7.40 -7.52
N LYS A 84 -15.32 -6.73 -7.33
CA LYS A 84 -14.21 -6.69 -8.29
C LYS A 84 -12.97 -7.30 -7.69
N THR A 85 -12.18 -8.01 -8.51
CA THR A 85 -10.84 -8.44 -8.10
C THR A 85 -9.96 -7.22 -7.88
N VAL A 86 -9.26 -7.19 -6.75
CA VAL A 86 -8.42 -6.05 -6.35
C VAL A 86 -6.97 -6.47 -6.16
N PHE A 87 -6.08 -5.50 -6.35
CA PHE A 87 -4.63 -5.65 -6.27
C PHE A 87 -4.10 -4.52 -5.39
N PRO A 88 -4.04 -4.71 -4.07
CA PRO A 88 -3.48 -3.70 -3.17
C PRO A 88 -1.99 -3.52 -3.45
N ASP A 89 -1.46 -2.30 -3.34
CA ASP A 89 -0.06 -2.03 -3.65
C ASP A 89 0.90 -2.78 -2.73
N ILE A 90 0.63 -2.75 -1.42
CA ILE A 90 1.38 -3.51 -0.41
C ILE A 90 0.41 -4.06 0.64
N VAL A 91 0.59 -5.31 1.04
CA VAL A 91 -0.09 -5.91 2.19
C VAL A 91 0.91 -6.52 3.17
N VAL A 92 0.60 -6.42 4.46
CA VAL A 92 1.24 -7.17 5.54
C VAL A 92 0.21 -8.15 6.10
N HIS A 93 0.49 -9.45 5.97
CA HIS A 93 -0.50 -10.51 6.15
C HIS A 93 0.16 -11.89 6.31
N ASP A 94 -0.65 -12.92 6.53
CA ASP A 94 -0.24 -14.31 6.44
C ASP A 94 -0.74 -14.91 5.12
N ARG A 95 0.15 -15.55 4.35
CA ARG A 95 -0.24 -16.23 3.12
C ARG A 95 -1.09 -17.46 3.44
N GLY A 96 -2.14 -17.69 2.66
CA GLY A 96 -2.98 -18.89 2.73
C GLY A 96 -4.08 -18.88 3.78
N ASN A 97 -4.14 -17.89 4.68
CA ASN A 97 -5.27 -17.66 5.58
C ASN A 97 -5.51 -16.14 5.74
N ASN A 98 -6.59 -15.75 6.43
CA ASN A 98 -6.95 -14.34 6.62
C ASN A 98 -7.00 -13.93 8.09
N ASP A 99 -6.51 -14.78 8.99
CA ASP A 99 -6.65 -14.60 10.44
C ASP A 99 -5.83 -13.40 10.93
N ASN A 100 -4.72 -13.11 10.23
CA ASN A 100 -3.78 -12.04 10.58
C ASN A 100 -3.56 -11.04 9.43
N ASN A 101 -4.64 -10.60 8.78
CA ASN A 101 -4.56 -9.46 7.85
C ASN A 101 -4.25 -8.16 8.62
N LEU A 102 -2.98 -7.76 8.64
CA LEU A 102 -2.51 -6.69 9.50
C LEU A 102 -2.67 -5.31 8.85
N LEU A 103 -2.07 -5.11 7.68
CA LEU A 103 -1.93 -3.80 7.06
C LEU A 103 -2.15 -3.88 5.55
N VAL A 104 -2.93 -2.96 5.01
CA VAL A 104 -3.01 -2.68 3.58
C VAL A 104 -2.54 -1.24 3.31
N ILE A 105 -1.78 -1.05 2.25
CA ILE A 105 -1.26 0.24 1.83
C ILE A 105 -1.58 0.44 0.34
N GLU A 106 -2.10 1.61 0.02
CA GLU A 106 -2.14 2.14 -1.35
C GLU A 106 -1.07 3.24 -1.46
N VAL A 107 -0.24 3.19 -2.49
CA VAL A 107 0.90 4.08 -2.71
C VAL A 107 0.66 4.90 -3.96
N LYS A 108 0.79 6.22 -3.85
CA LYS A 108 0.70 7.14 -5.00
C LYS A 108 1.88 8.07 -5.06
N LYS A 109 2.29 8.45 -6.27
CA LYS A 109 3.16 9.61 -6.46
C LYS A 109 2.37 10.90 -6.30
N ALA A 110 2.99 11.93 -5.73
CA ALA A 110 2.38 13.26 -5.59
C ALA A 110 2.01 13.90 -6.95
N SER A 111 2.65 13.47 -8.04
CA SER A 111 2.35 13.91 -9.41
C SER A 111 1.17 13.17 -10.07
N SER A 112 0.61 12.14 -9.43
CA SER A 112 -0.57 11.44 -9.93
C SER A 112 -1.83 12.29 -9.71
N SER A 113 -2.60 12.51 -10.78
CA SER A 113 -3.78 13.41 -10.78
C SER A 113 -5.09 12.68 -10.45
N GLU A 114 -5.03 11.54 -9.79
CA GLU A 114 -6.21 10.73 -9.51
C GLU A 114 -6.97 11.19 -8.26
N SER A 115 -8.30 11.03 -8.28
CA SER A 115 -9.17 11.43 -7.18
C SER A 115 -8.92 10.59 -5.92
N PRO A 116 -8.62 11.20 -4.75
CA PRO A 116 -8.35 10.48 -3.50
C PRO A 116 -9.54 9.67 -2.96
N GLU A 117 -10.74 9.91 -3.47
CA GLU A 117 -11.99 9.32 -2.98
C GLU A 117 -12.05 7.81 -3.24
N HIS A 118 -11.64 7.36 -4.43
CA HIS A 118 -11.67 5.94 -4.78
C HIS A 118 -10.72 5.10 -3.91
N ASP A 119 -9.55 5.63 -3.56
CA ASP A 119 -8.61 4.92 -2.69
C ASP A 119 -9.10 4.83 -1.26
N LYS A 120 -9.76 5.88 -0.76
CA LYS A 120 -10.38 5.85 0.57
C LYS A 120 -11.47 4.79 0.66
N ASP A 121 -12.30 4.67 -0.38
CA ASP A 121 -13.36 3.67 -0.41
C ASP A 121 -12.81 2.25 -0.54
N LYS A 122 -11.78 2.05 -1.38
CA LYS A 122 -11.02 0.78 -1.42
C LYS A 122 -10.45 0.41 -0.05
N LEU A 123 -9.74 1.32 0.61
CA LEU A 123 -9.13 1.09 1.93
C LEU A 123 -10.18 0.79 3.01
N ARG A 124 -11.34 1.46 2.99
CA ARG A 124 -12.46 1.13 3.88
C ARG A 124 -12.99 -0.28 3.62
N ALA A 125 -13.17 -0.66 2.36
CA ALA A 125 -13.62 -1.99 1.97
C ALA A 125 -12.62 -3.07 2.40
N PHE A 126 -11.29 -2.86 2.26
CA PHE A 126 -10.29 -3.79 2.80
C PHE A 126 -10.44 -4.03 4.32
N LYS A 127 -10.70 -2.98 5.10
CA LYS A 127 -10.91 -3.13 6.54
C LYS A 127 -12.20 -3.88 6.86
N ASN A 128 -13.30 -3.52 6.20
CA ASN A 128 -14.62 -4.01 6.54
C ASN A 128 -14.92 -5.41 5.99
N GLU A 129 -14.43 -5.73 4.79
CA GLU A 129 -14.73 -6.99 4.10
C GLU A 129 -13.61 -8.03 4.26
N LEU A 130 -12.35 -7.59 4.35
CA LEU A 130 -11.18 -8.49 4.40
C LEU A 130 -10.44 -8.43 5.74
N SER A 131 -11.03 -7.76 6.74
CA SER A 131 -10.55 -7.72 8.13
C SER A 131 -9.12 -7.21 8.30
N TYR A 132 -8.65 -6.33 7.41
CA TYR A 132 -7.37 -5.63 7.63
C TYR A 132 -7.46 -4.72 8.85
N GLN A 133 -6.54 -4.87 9.82
CA GLN A 133 -6.54 -4.07 11.04
C GLN A 133 -6.23 -2.59 10.74
N PHE A 134 -5.26 -2.37 9.85
CA PHE A 134 -4.77 -1.06 9.46
C PHE A 134 -4.84 -0.86 7.95
N ALA A 135 -5.15 0.38 7.55
CA ALA A 135 -5.23 0.76 6.15
C ALA A 135 -4.64 2.17 6.00
N PHE A 136 -3.67 2.33 5.12
CA PHE A 136 -2.97 3.59 4.91
C PHE A 136 -2.91 3.94 3.42
N HIS A 137 -3.02 5.23 3.13
CA HIS A 137 -2.68 5.79 1.84
C HIS A 137 -1.37 6.56 1.99
N ILE A 138 -0.36 6.26 1.18
CA ILE A 138 0.95 6.90 1.21
C ILE A 138 1.15 7.68 -0.07
N THR A 139 1.41 8.99 0.07
CA THR A 139 1.85 9.82 -1.05
C THR A 139 3.36 10.00 -0.97
N LEU A 140 4.07 9.61 -2.04
CA LEU A 140 5.51 9.83 -2.20
C LEU A 140 5.74 11.12 -2.99
N ASP A 141 6.37 12.10 -2.36
CA ASP A 141 6.84 13.31 -3.04
C ASP A 141 8.23 13.05 -3.64
N LEU A 142 8.35 13.21 -4.95
CA LEU A 142 9.60 13.08 -5.68
C LEU A 142 10.22 14.47 -5.82
N GLN A 143 10.82 14.99 -4.76
CA GLN A 143 11.59 16.22 -4.91
C GLN A 143 12.81 15.94 -5.77
N LYS A 144 13.00 16.73 -6.84
CA LYS A 144 14.23 16.72 -7.63
C LYS A 144 15.38 17.08 -6.70
N GLN A 145 16.18 16.10 -6.28
CA GLN A 145 17.47 16.39 -5.67
C GLN A 145 18.31 17.09 -6.72
N LYS A 146 18.66 18.36 -6.47
CA LYS A 146 19.69 19.08 -7.22
C LYS A 146 21.02 18.44 -6.85
N TYR A 147 21.68 17.82 -7.82
CA TYR A 147 23.07 17.41 -7.68
C TYR A 147 23.94 18.55 -8.23
N GLU A 148 24.85 19.06 -7.42
CA GLU A 148 26.01 19.79 -7.88
C GLU A 148 27.21 18.84 -7.75
N GLU A 149 27.82 18.50 -8.89
CA GLU A 149 29.11 17.83 -8.91
C GLU A 149 30.16 18.86 -8.48
N ILE A 150 30.72 18.68 -7.28
CA ILE A 150 31.89 19.46 -6.87
C ILE A 150 33.11 18.77 -7.50
N ASN A 151 33.66 19.41 -8.54
CA ASN A 151 34.96 19.07 -9.12
C ASN A 151 36.09 19.28 -8.11
#